data_AF-A0A6L5ESB6-F1
#
_entry.id   AF-A0A6L5ESB6-F1
#
_cell.length_a   1.000
_cell.length_b   1.000
_cell.length_c   1.000
_cell.angle_alpha   90.00
_cell.angle_beta   90.00
_cell.angle_gamma   90.00
#
_symmetry.space_group_name_H-M   'P 1'
#
loop_
_entity.id
_entity.type
_entity.pdbx_description
1 polymer ?
#
loop_
_entity_poly.entity_id
_entity_poly.type
_entity_poly.pdbx_seq_one_letter_code
_entity_poly.pdbx_strand_id
1 'polypeptide(L)'
;MAKSRVLYSEHRPYTVADSLDELVGPTTGLVELPSRLDWSEQGTYDLDEPRELNLMYEVVLREAMDVQDLRRYLDGPMLRTVWRRLFLPQRVRDLWERRFPELADTSS
;
A
#
# COMPACT_ATOMS: atom_id res chain seq x y z
N MET A 1 -31.60 -18.83 0.86
CA MET A 1 -30.16 -18.80 1.20
C MET A 1 -29.86 -17.43 1.80
N ALA A 2 -29.92 -17.30 3.12
CA ALA A 2 -29.68 -16.03 3.80
C ALA A 2 -28.17 -15.70 3.75
N LYS A 3 -27.80 -14.59 3.11
CA LYS A 3 -26.44 -14.04 3.18
C LYS A 3 -26.21 -13.59 4.62
N SER A 4 -25.44 -14.38 5.36
CA SER A 4 -24.97 -14.04 6.70
C SER A 4 -24.30 -12.67 6.64
N ARG A 5 -24.93 -11.67 7.26
CA ARG A 5 -24.33 -10.37 7.56
C ARG A 5 -23.26 -10.60 8.61
N VAL A 6 -22.09 -11.03 8.15
CA VAL A 6 -20.89 -11.06 8.97
C VAL A 6 -20.69 -9.63 9.47
N LEU A 7 -20.67 -9.51 10.79
CA LEU A 7 -20.30 -8.30 11.51
C LEU A 7 -18.81 -8.03 11.19
N TYR A 8 -18.53 -7.39 10.05
CA TYR A 8 -17.18 -7.01 9.64
C TYR A 8 -16.72 -5.77 10.42
N SER A 9 -16.67 -5.86 11.74
CA SER A 9 -16.15 -4.79 12.58
C SER A 9 -15.34 -5.36 13.72
N GLU A 10 -14.36 -6.22 13.40
CA GLU A 10 -13.37 -6.69 14.36
C GLU A 10 -11.99 -6.66 13.68
N HIS A 11 -11.24 -5.61 13.98
CA HIS A 11 -9.80 -5.45 13.79
C HIS A 11 -9.21 -6.12 12.54
N ARG A 12 -9.40 -5.55 11.34
CA ARG A 12 -8.61 -5.99 10.18
C ARG A 12 -7.12 -5.78 10.49
N PRO A 13 -6.30 -6.84 10.55
CA PRO A 13 -4.86 -6.67 10.61
C PRO A 13 -4.40 -6.08 9.28
N TYR A 14 -3.56 -5.04 9.32
CA TYR A 14 -2.86 -4.59 8.14
C TYR A 14 -1.93 -5.70 7.67
N THR A 15 -1.86 -5.90 6.35
CA THR A 15 -0.97 -6.87 5.73
C THR A 15 0.42 -6.22 5.50
N VAL A 16 1.47 -7.02 5.62
CA VAL A 16 2.87 -6.63 5.44
C VAL A 16 3.55 -7.72 4.61
N ALA A 17 4.46 -7.31 3.73
CA ALA A 17 5.27 -8.21 2.91
C ALA A 17 6.32 -8.97 3.73
N ASP A 18 6.82 -10.09 3.19
CA ASP A 18 7.91 -10.84 3.82
C ASP A 18 9.29 -10.22 3.54
N SER A 19 9.44 -9.47 2.46
CA SER A 19 10.61 -8.65 2.18
C SER A 19 10.20 -7.42 1.39
N LEU A 20 11.06 -6.39 1.32
CA LEU A 20 10.86 -5.32 0.34
C LEU A 20 11.26 -5.78 -1.07
N ASP A 21 12.13 -6.78 -1.20
CA ASP A 21 12.61 -7.28 -2.50
C ASP A 21 11.55 -8.06 -3.30
N GLU A 22 10.48 -8.55 -2.64
CA GLU A 22 9.34 -9.15 -3.33
C GLU A 22 8.35 -8.12 -3.88
N LEU A 23 8.50 -6.85 -3.51
CA LEU A 23 7.69 -5.74 -4.00
C LEU A 23 8.26 -5.28 -5.34
N VAL A 24 7.60 -5.69 -6.42
CA VAL A 24 8.06 -5.52 -7.82
C VAL A 24 7.01 -4.80 -8.67
N GLY A 25 6.17 -4.00 -8.02
CA GLY A 25 5.12 -3.23 -8.65
C GLY A 25 5.65 -2.15 -9.59
N PRO A 26 4.76 -1.54 -10.39
CA PRO A 26 5.13 -0.47 -11.31
C PRO A 26 5.54 0.80 -10.55
N THR A 27 6.43 1.58 -11.16
CA THR A 27 6.92 2.87 -10.64
C THR A 27 6.68 4.05 -11.61
N THR A 28 6.17 3.77 -12.81
CA THR A 28 5.97 4.73 -13.90
C THR A 28 4.73 4.37 -14.72
N GLY A 29 4.16 5.34 -15.42
CA GLY A 29 3.00 5.19 -16.28
C GLY A 29 1.67 4.99 -15.53
N LEU A 30 0.61 4.70 -16.29
CA LEU A 30 -0.76 4.61 -15.77
C LEU A 30 -1.05 3.24 -15.15
N VAL A 31 -1.59 3.24 -13.93
CA VAL A 31 -1.96 2.04 -13.18
C VAL A 31 -3.38 2.14 -12.66
N GLU A 32 -4.18 1.13 -12.96
CA GLU A 32 -5.54 0.97 -12.44
C GLU A 32 -5.55 0.03 -11.23
N LEU A 33 -6.09 0.53 -10.11
CA LEU A 33 -6.38 -0.24 -8.92
C LEU A 33 -7.77 -0.88 -9.04
N PRO A 34 -7.93 -2.15 -8.63
CA PRO A 34 -9.23 -2.79 -8.58
C PRO A 34 -10.12 -2.08 -7.56
N SER A 35 -11.42 -2.09 -7.81
CA SER A 35 -12.45 -1.42 -6.99
C SER A 35 -12.44 -1.78 -5.50
N ARG A 36 -11.86 -2.93 -5.15
CA ARG A 36 -11.69 -3.37 -3.75
C ARG A 36 -10.58 -2.63 -2.99
N LEU A 37 -9.59 -2.09 -3.69
CA LEU A 37 -8.52 -1.26 -3.14
C LEU A 37 -8.91 0.22 -3.19
N ASP A 38 -9.56 0.63 -4.29
CA ASP A 38 -10.04 2.00 -4.44
C ASP A 38 -11.48 2.00 -4.94
N TRP A 39 -12.40 2.43 -4.08
CA TRP A 39 -13.83 2.49 -4.38
C TRP A 39 -14.22 3.78 -5.12
N SER A 40 -13.25 4.64 -5.47
CA SER A 40 -13.48 5.87 -6.24
C SER A 40 -13.74 5.57 -7.73
N GLU A 41 -14.41 6.51 -8.41
CA GLU A 41 -14.67 6.41 -9.86
C GLU A 41 -13.42 6.64 -10.73
N GLN A 42 -12.31 7.12 -10.15
CA GLN A 42 -11.06 7.32 -10.86
C GLN A 42 -10.26 6.03 -10.94
N GLY A 43 -9.93 5.43 -9.78
CA GLY A 43 -9.20 4.16 -9.67
C GLY A 43 -7.87 4.06 -10.43
N THR A 44 -7.44 5.11 -11.12
CA THR A 44 -6.33 5.15 -12.07
C THR A 44 -5.37 6.23 -11.62
N TYR A 45 -4.09 5.88 -11.58
CA TYR A 45 -3.02 6.72 -11.06
C TYR A 45 -1.91 6.82 -12.11
N ASP A 46 -1.45 8.03 -12.38
CA ASP A 46 -0.27 8.31 -13.18
C ASP A 46 0.98 8.29 -12.30
N LEU A 47 1.76 7.22 -12.38
CA LEU A 47 2.97 7.06 -11.58
C LEU A 47 4.12 7.96 -12.05
N ASP A 48 4.00 8.60 -13.22
CA ASP A 48 4.95 9.62 -13.65
C ASP A 48 4.74 10.96 -12.89
N GLU A 49 3.58 11.14 -12.24
CA GLU A 49 3.30 12.24 -11.30
C GLU A 49 3.59 11.80 -9.85
N PRO A 50 4.61 12.36 -9.18
CA PRO A 50 5.01 11.93 -7.83
C PRO A 50 3.90 12.00 -6.78
N ARG A 51 2.94 12.91 -6.93
CA ARG A 51 1.79 13.00 -6.03
C ARG A 51 0.84 11.83 -6.19
N GLU A 52 0.58 11.40 -7.41
CA GLU A 52 -0.31 10.27 -7.71
C GLU A 52 0.35 8.94 -7.36
N LEU A 53 1.67 8.80 -7.57
CA LEU A 53 2.44 7.64 -7.07
C LEU A 53 2.31 7.50 -5.55
N ASN A 54 2.55 8.58 -4.80
CA ASN A 54 2.42 8.55 -3.34
C ASN A 54 1.00 8.20 -2.91
N LEU A 55 -0.01 8.79 -3.57
CA LEU A 55 -1.41 8.51 -3.25
C LEU A 55 -1.77 7.04 -3.52
N MET A 56 -1.35 6.47 -4.65
CA MET A 56 -1.56 5.06 -4.94
C MET A 56 -0.92 4.18 -3.85
N TYR A 57 0.32 4.49 -3.46
CA TYR A 57 1.04 3.74 -2.43
C TYR A 57 0.32 3.81 -1.08
N GLU A 58 -0.16 5.00 -0.69
CA GLU A 58 -0.98 5.16 0.51
C GLU A 58 -2.27 4.35 0.46
N VAL A 59 -2.98 4.35 -0.67
CA VAL A 59 -4.21 3.55 -0.85
C VAL A 59 -3.88 2.06 -0.69
N VAL A 60 -2.89 1.56 -1.41
CA VAL A 60 -2.50 0.14 -1.36
C VAL A 60 -2.07 -0.26 0.05
N LEU A 61 -1.25 0.54 0.74
CA LEU A 61 -0.80 0.23 2.11
C LEU A 61 -1.94 0.24 3.13
N ARG A 62 -3.00 1.01 2.91
CA ARG A 62 -4.17 1.09 3.79
C ARG A 62 -5.18 -0.02 3.52
N GLU A 63 -5.40 -0.34 2.25
CA GLU A 63 -6.54 -1.15 1.80
C GLU A 63 -6.15 -2.59 1.38
N ALA A 64 -4.87 -2.86 1.13
CA ALA A 64 -4.41 -4.21 0.78
C ALA A 64 -4.68 -5.20 1.93
N MET A 65 -5.41 -6.26 1.58
CA MET A 65 -5.72 -7.36 2.50
C MET A 65 -4.86 -8.61 2.26
N ASP A 66 -4.20 -8.68 1.10
CA ASP A 66 -3.34 -9.79 0.69
C ASP A 66 -1.97 -9.26 0.25
N VAL A 67 -0.92 -9.99 0.57
CA VAL A 67 0.46 -9.68 0.16
C VAL A 67 0.60 -9.63 -1.36
N GLN A 68 -0.24 -10.36 -2.11
CA GLN A 68 -0.22 -10.30 -3.58
C GLN A 68 -0.53 -8.89 -4.11
N ASP A 69 -1.34 -8.10 -3.40
CA ASP A 69 -1.58 -6.70 -3.79
C ASP A 69 -0.38 -5.82 -3.56
N LEU A 70 0.27 -6.00 -2.41
CA LEU A 70 1.51 -5.30 -2.11
C LEU A 70 2.55 -5.57 -3.19
N ARG A 71 2.76 -6.85 -3.53
CA ARG A 71 3.72 -7.27 -4.57
C ARG A 71 3.39 -6.72 -5.95
N ARG A 72 2.09 -6.59 -6.26
CA ARG A 72 1.61 -6.14 -7.57
C ARG A 72 1.70 -4.63 -7.75
N TYR A 73 1.54 -3.85 -6.68
CA TYR A 73 1.37 -2.40 -6.78
C TYR A 73 2.48 -1.59 -6.11
N LEU A 74 3.26 -2.17 -5.20
CA LEU A 74 4.38 -1.49 -4.55
C LEU A 74 5.71 -1.99 -5.12
N ASP A 75 6.65 -1.07 -5.26
CA ASP A 75 8.06 -1.38 -5.52
C ASP A 75 8.88 -1.09 -4.26
N GLY A 76 9.76 -2.02 -3.87
CA GLY A 76 10.53 -1.93 -2.64
C GLY A 76 11.47 -0.71 -2.59
N PRO A 77 12.39 -0.56 -3.57
CA PRO A 77 13.26 0.61 -3.67
C PRO A 77 12.52 1.96 -3.70
N MET A 78 11.43 2.05 -4.46
CA MET A 78 10.60 3.25 -4.53
C MET A 78 9.92 3.51 -3.19
N LEU A 79 9.34 2.47 -2.56
CA LEU A 79 8.71 2.57 -1.26
C LEU A 79 9.67 3.14 -0.21
N ARG A 80 10.93 2.67 -0.16
CA ARG A 80 11.96 3.22 0.72
C ARG A 80 12.17 4.72 0.48
N THR A 81 12.19 5.15 -0.77
CA THR A 81 12.43 6.54 -1.19
C THR A 81 11.27 7.46 -0.81
N VAL A 82 10.03 7.01 -0.98
CA VAL A 82 8.84 7.85 -0.73
C VAL A 82 8.27 7.71 0.67
N TRP A 83 8.72 6.73 1.47
CA TRP A 83 8.14 6.36 2.77
C TRP A 83 7.84 7.54 3.70
N ARG A 84 8.76 8.49 3.81
CA ARG A 84 8.60 9.66 4.71
C ARG A 84 7.61 10.71 4.19
N ARG A 85 7.28 10.66 2.89
CA ARG A 85 6.32 11.55 2.24
C ARG A 85 4.89 11.00 2.30
N LEU A 86 4.73 9.70 2.54
CA LEU A 86 3.42 9.04 2.60
C LEU A 86 2.65 9.42 3.88
N PHE A 87 1.39 9.79 3.69
CA PHE A 87 0.44 10.07 4.75
C PHE A 87 -0.30 8.79 5.19
N LEU A 88 0.33 8.04 6.11
CA LEU A 88 -0.16 6.76 6.60
C LEU A 88 -0.72 6.85 8.02
N PRO A 89 -1.76 6.06 8.36
CA PRO A 89 -2.15 5.86 9.75
C PRO A 89 -0.96 5.34 10.57
N GLN A 90 -0.79 5.86 11.80
CA GLN A 90 0.36 5.51 12.65
C GLN A 90 0.53 4.00 12.82
N ARG A 91 -0.57 3.25 12.94
CA ARG A 91 -0.53 1.79 13.08
C ARG A 91 0.04 1.07 11.85
N VAL A 92 -0.20 1.57 10.64
CA VAL A 92 0.40 1.03 9.40
C VAL A 92 1.89 1.31 9.42
N ARG A 93 2.26 2.56 9.72
CA ARG A 93 3.65 3.01 9.78
C ARG A 93 4.45 2.18 10.79
N ASP A 94 3.96 2.04 12.02
CA ASP A 94 4.59 1.24 13.07
C ASP A 94 4.75 -0.23 12.66
N LEU A 95 3.73 -0.82 12.03
CA LEU A 95 3.77 -2.23 11.63
C LEU A 95 4.85 -2.47 10.56
N TRP A 96 4.92 -1.61 9.55
CA TRP A 96 5.89 -1.70 8.47
C TRP A 96 7.31 -1.39 8.95
N GLU A 97 7.51 -0.36 9.77
CA GLU A 97 8.83 0.00 10.32
C GLU A 97 9.35 -1.06 11.32
N ARG A 98 8.46 -1.72 12.08
CA ARG A 98 8.86 -2.88 12.91
C ARG A 98 9.36 -4.05 12.08
N ARG A 99 8.80 -4.26 10.88
CA ARG A 99 9.21 -5.34 9.97
C ARG A 99 10.42 -4.97 9.13
N PHE A 100 10.52 -3.71 8.76
CA PHE A 100 11.55 -3.13 7.89
C PHE A 100 12.13 -1.87 8.56
N PRO A 101 13.06 -2.02 9.51
CA PRO A 101 13.66 -0.88 10.21
C PRO A 101 14.30 0.16 9.27
N GLU A 102 14.81 -0.31 8.14
CA GLU A 102 15.36 0.53 7.06
C GLU A 102 14.39 1.57 6.49
N LEU A 103 13.07 1.40 6.62
CA LEU A 103 12.09 2.41 6.22
C LEU A 103 12.10 3.63 7.16
N ALA A 104 12.42 3.44 8.45
CA ALA A 104 12.62 4.54 9.39
C ALA A 104 13.97 5.25 9.16
N ASP A 105 14.97 4.49 8.69
CA ASP A 105 16.35 4.95 8.48
C ASP A 105 16.59 5.70 7.16
N THR A 106 15.58 5.90 6.29
CA THR A 106 15.68 6.74 5.07
C THR A 106 15.87 8.25 5.37
N SER A 107 16.60 8.57 6.44
CA SER A 107 16.88 9.90 6.98
C SER A 107 18.27 10.44 6.59
N SER A 108 18.91 9.93 5.54
CA SER A 108 20.20 10.46 5.07
C SER A 108 20.22 10.70 3.57
#